data_AF-A0AAQ3WXE8-F1
#
_entry.id   AF-A0AAQ3WXE8-F1
#
_cell.length_a   1.000
_cell.length_b   1.000
_cell.length_c   1.000
_cell.angle_alpha   90.00
_cell.angle_beta   90.00
_cell.angle_gamma   90.00
#
_symmetry.space_group_name_H-M   'P 1'
#
loop_
_entity.id
_entity.type
_entity.pdbx_description
1 polymer ?
#
loop_
_entity_poly.entity_id
_entity_poly.type
_entity_poly.pdbx_seq_one_letter_code
_entity_poly.pdbx_strand_id
1 'polypeptide(L)'
;IAAWKGKLLDKAGRLTLVNSVLSAIPIHFLTVFRLTNWAFKKMDKIRRSFLWRGTENANGATVYWTKTAWPKSLGGLGILDLERFGRPLRLRWLWFKWIDPGRPWVGTSPPCDSFDEALFRASTVVTVENGLKTTFWHDSWLSGKAPIDIAPNLYPLAWRKNKPLSEQLTNLSWTRGLWRMETI
;
A
#
# COMPACT_ATOMS: atom_id res chain seq x y z
N ILE A 1 29.82 16.92 -4.10
CA ILE A 1 28.45 17.36 -3.75
C ILE A 1 28.52 18.05 -2.39
N ALA A 2 28.25 19.35 -2.31
CA ALA A 2 28.30 20.07 -1.04
C ALA A 2 27.21 19.56 -0.10
N ALA A 3 27.61 19.05 1.08
CA ALA A 3 26.67 18.69 2.13
C ALA A 3 25.84 19.93 2.51
N TRP A 4 24.53 19.75 2.70
CA TRP A 4 23.66 20.89 3.03
C TRP A 4 24.11 21.52 4.34
N LYS A 5 24.26 22.85 4.33
CA LYS A 5 24.58 23.61 5.54
C LYS A 5 23.34 23.77 6.42
N GLY A 6 22.78 22.65 6.89
CA GLY A 6 21.52 22.60 7.64
C GLY A 6 21.51 23.50 8.88
N LYS A 7 22.67 23.69 9.52
CA LYS A 7 22.84 24.62 10.65
C LYS A 7 22.57 26.09 10.29
N LEU A 8 22.78 26.50 9.04
CA LEU A 8 22.54 27.86 8.56
C LEU A 8 21.07 28.11 8.16
N LEU A 9 20.26 27.06 8.13
CA LEU A 9 18.84 27.15 7.82
C LEU A 9 18.03 27.31 9.10
N ASP A 10 16.96 28.09 9.01
CA ASP A 10 15.93 28.16 10.02
C ASP A 10 15.06 26.88 10.01
N LYS A 11 14.13 26.77 10.98
CA LYS A 11 13.28 25.57 11.10
C LYS A 11 12.34 25.40 9.91
N ALA A 12 11.83 26.50 9.34
CA ALA A 12 10.94 26.43 8.19
C ALA A 12 11.69 25.96 6.93
N GLY A 13 12.89 26.49 6.67
CA GLY A 13 13.75 26.05 5.57
C GLY A 13 14.14 24.58 5.69
N ARG A 14 14.47 24.11 6.89
CA ARG A 14 14.74 22.68 7.14
C ARG A 14 13.51 21.82 6.87
N LEU A 15 12.33 22.24 7.33
CA LEU A 15 11.07 21.52 7.08
C LEU A 15 10.78 21.39 5.58
N THR A 16 10.98 22.48 4.82
CA THR A 16 10.82 22.47 3.37
C THR A 16 11.73 21.41 2.72
N LEU A 17 13.01 21.36 3.10
CA LEU A 17 13.96 20.37 2.57
C LEU A 17 13.66 18.93 3.01
N VAL A 18 13.13 18.73 4.22
CA VAL A 18 12.64 17.42 4.66
C VAL A 18 11.54 16.91 3.72
N ASN A 19 10.62 17.79 3.34
CA ASN A 19 9.48 17.42 2.50
C ASN A 19 9.87 17.28 1.02
N SER A 20 10.60 18.26 0.47
CA SER A 20 10.90 18.28 -0.97
C SER A 20 11.99 17.30 -1.39
N VAL A 21 12.92 16.94 -0.49
CA VAL A 21 14.08 16.11 -0.86
C VAL A 21 14.26 14.89 0.03
N LEU A 22 14.38 15.05 1.36
CA LEU A 22 14.64 13.89 2.23
C LEU A 22 13.47 12.89 2.27
N SER A 23 12.26 13.33 1.92
CA SER A 23 11.11 12.44 1.73
C SER A 23 11.00 11.95 0.29
N ALA A 24 11.39 12.73 -0.72
CA ALA A 24 11.30 12.34 -2.12
C ALA A 24 12.25 11.17 -2.49
N ILE A 25 13.49 11.19 -1.97
CA ILE A 25 14.48 10.13 -2.21
C ILE A 25 13.93 8.74 -1.81
N PRO A 26 13.47 8.52 -0.57
CA PRO A 26 12.93 7.22 -0.19
C PRO A 26 11.61 6.90 -0.88
N ILE A 27 10.78 7.89 -1.21
CA ILE A 27 9.54 7.68 -1.99
C ILE A 27 9.86 7.01 -3.33
N HIS A 28 10.92 7.43 -4.03
CA HIS A 28 11.33 6.78 -5.27
C HIS A 28 11.57 5.28 -5.09
N PHE A 29 12.35 4.90 -4.07
CA PHE A 29 12.62 3.49 -3.77
C PHE A 29 11.39 2.72 -3.30
N LEU A 30 10.47 3.36 -2.56
CA LEU A 30 9.23 2.76 -2.08
C LEU A 30 8.27 2.35 -3.22
N THR A 31 8.41 2.93 -4.41
CA THR A 31 7.63 2.51 -5.58
C THR A 31 8.01 1.09 -6.06
N VAL A 32 9.23 0.65 -5.76
CA VAL A 32 9.79 -0.63 -6.22
C VAL A 32 9.94 -1.63 -5.07
N PHE A 33 10.45 -1.18 -3.93
CA PHE A 33 10.82 -2.05 -2.82
C PHE A 33 9.85 -1.94 -1.65
N ARG A 34 9.50 -3.10 -1.09
CA ARG A 34 8.87 -3.16 0.24
C ARG A 34 9.96 -3.06 1.29
N LEU A 35 10.12 -1.87 1.86
CA LEU A 35 11.09 -1.63 2.93
C LEU A 35 10.62 -2.25 4.26
N THR A 36 11.59 -2.66 5.06
CA THR A 36 11.38 -3.17 6.42
C THR A 36 11.22 -2.02 7.42
N ASN A 37 10.61 -2.31 8.57
CA ASN A 37 10.39 -1.32 9.64
C ASN A 37 11.68 -0.67 10.16
N TRP A 38 12.81 -1.39 10.13
CA TRP A 38 14.09 -0.81 10.55
C TRP A 38 14.55 0.30 9.59
N ALA A 39 14.28 0.15 8.29
CA ALA A 39 14.67 1.13 7.27
C ALA A 39 13.86 2.42 7.45
N PHE A 40 12.54 2.31 7.68
CA PHE A 40 11.69 3.46 8.02
C PHE A 40 12.20 4.20 9.25
N LYS A 41 12.52 3.48 10.33
CA LYS A 41 13.10 4.07 11.54
C LYS A 41 14.42 4.81 11.28
N LYS A 42 15.28 4.27 10.41
CA LYS A 42 16.55 4.90 10.04
C LYS A 42 16.34 6.18 9.22
N MET A 43 15.44 6.15 8.24
CA MET A 43 15.06 7.32 7.45
C MET A 43 14.44 8.41 8.33
N ASP A 44 13.53 8.02 9.24
CA ASP A 44 12.92 8.92 10.23
C ASP A 44 13.95 9.54 11.15
N LYS A 45 14.95 8.78 11.59
CA LYS A 45 16.04 9.30 12.42
C LYS A 45 16.81 10.42 11.70
N ILE A 46 17.12 10.23 10.41
CA ILE A 46 17.82 11.23 9.60
C ILE A 46 16.94 12.47 9.40
N ARG A 47 15.68 12.29 8.97
CA ARG A 47 14.72 13.39 8.76
C ARG A 47 14.49 14.20 10.03
N ARG A 48 14.36 13.51 11.17
CA ARG A 48 14.19 14.12 12.50
C ARG A 48 15.43 14.90 12.94
N SER A 49 16.61 14.31 12.82
CA SER A 49 17.87 14.97 13.19
C SER A 49 18.07 16.25 12.36
N PHE A 50 17.83 16.14 11.05
CA PHE A 50 17.96 17.27 10.16
C PHE A 50 16.96 18.38 10.47
N LEU A 51 15.68 18.06 10.68
CA LEU A 51 14.65 19.03 11.00
C LEU A 51 14.99 19.87 12.24
N TRP A 52 15.36 19.22 13.34
CA TRP A 52 15.50 19.91 14.63
C TRP A 52 16.89 20.50 14.85
N ARG A 53 17.94 19.87 14.33
CA ARG A 53 19.34 20.24 14.62
C ARG A 53 20.14 20.64 13.39
N GLY A 54 19.62 20.42 12.18
CA GLY A 54 20.31 20.76 10.94
C GLY A 54 21.52 19.86 10.66
N THR A 55 21.57 18.68 11.28
CA THR A 55 22.64 17.68 11.15
C THR A 55 22.05 16.28 10.97
N GLU A 56 22.85 15.36 10.43
CA GLU A 56 22.42 13.99 10.13
C GLU A 56 22.21 13.11 11.39
N ASN A 57 23.03 13.33 12.42
CA ASN A 57 23.06 12.53 13.63
C ASN A 57 23.01 13.46 14.83
N ALA A 58 21.81 13.71 15.35
CA ALA A 58 21.67 14.45 16.59
C ALA A 58 20.54 13.89 17.45
N ASN A 59 20.78 13.94 18.76
CA ASN A 59 19.79 13.56 19.75
C ASN A 59 18.93 14.77 20.14
N GLY A 60 17.64 14.51 20.38
CA GLY A 60 16.66 15.50 20.80
C GLY A 60 15.78 16.02 19.67
N ALA A 61 14.48 15.73 19.77
CA ALA A 61 13.42 16.34 19.01
C ALA A 61 12.51 17.09 19.98
N THR A 62 12.05 18.28 19.60
CA THR A 62 11.14 19.08 20.45
C THR A 62 9.73 18.52 20.45
N VAL A 63 9.34 17.81 19.39
CA VAL A 63 7.98 17.28 19.21
C VAL A 63 8.04 15.79 18.90
N TYR A 64 7.05 15.05 19.42
CA TYR A 64 6.85 13.64 19.09
C TYR A 64 6.70 13.45 17.58
N TRP A 65 7.50 12.56 17.00
CA TRP A 65 7.63 12.44 15.53
C TRP A 65 6.32 12.12 14.84
N THR A 66 5.48 11.25 15.41
CA THR A 66 4.19 10.90 14.84
C THR A 66 3.26 12.12 14.72
N LYS A 67 3.36 13.09 15.65
CA LYS A 67 2.59 14.34 15.57
C LYS A 67 3.08 15.24 14.43
N THR A 68 4.38 15.19 14.10
CA THR A 68 4.90 15.96 12.95
C THR A 68 4.34 15.48 11.62
N ALA A 69 3.93 14.21 11.53
CA ALA A 69 3.33 13.63 10.35
C ALA A 69 1.84 13.93 10.19
N TRP A 70 1.19 14.51 11.21
CA TRP A 70 -0.21 14.87 11.11
C TRP A 70 -0.43 16.00 10.09
N PRO A 71 -1.62 16.06 9.47
CA PRO A 71 -2.02 17.21 8.66
C PRO A 71 -1.83 18.53 9.40
N LYS A 72 -1.49 19.59 8.68
CA LYS A 72 -1.35 20.93 9.26
C LYS A 72 -2.64 21.41 9.92
N SER A 73 -3.79 21.03 9.37
CA SER A 73 -5.12 21.31 9.96
C SER A 73 -5.35 20.65 11.32
N LEU A 74 -4.63 19.57 11.64
CA LEU A 74 -4.67 18.88 12.92
C LEU A 74 -3.49 19.25 13.83
N GLY A 75 -2.79 20.34 13.54
CA GLY A 75 -1.65 20.83 14.34
C GLY A 75 -0.35 20.04 14.13
N GLY A 76 -0.22 19.30 13.03
CA GLY A 76 1.03 18.67 12.60
C GLY A 76 1.87 19.54 11.67
N LEU A 77 3.01 19.01 11.21
CA LEU A 77 3.90 19.69 10.27
C LEU A 77 3.66 19.27 8.81
N GLY A 78 2.80 18.27 8.57
CA GLY A 78 2.54 17.72 7.25
C GLY A 78 3.70 16.92 6.66
N ILE A 79 4.59 16.38 7.49
CA ILE A 79 5.67 15.49 7.02
C ILE A 79 5.07 14.14 6.63
N LEU A 80 5.45 13.59 5.48
CA LEU A 80 4.92 12.30 5.06
C LEU A 80 5.42 11.15 5.95
N ASP A 81 4.47 10.39 6.48
CA ASP A 81 4.71 9.04 7.01
C ASP A 81 5.04 8.12 5.84
N LEU A 82 6.30 7.74 5.71
CA LEU A 82 6.80 6.96 4.56
C LEU A 82 6.25 5.54 4.53
N GLU A 83 5.92 4.96 5.69
CA GLU A 83 5.38 3.61 5.76
C GLU A 83 3.95 3.61 5.22
N ARG A 84 3.12 4.54 5.70
CA ARG A 84 1.74 4.71 5.24
C ARG A 84 1.69 5.14 3.78
N PHE A 85 2.51 6.11 3.40
CA PHE A 85 2.56 6.64 2.02
C PHE A 85 3.12 5.61 1.03
N GLY A 86 3.98 4.69 1.47
CA GLY A 86 4.52 3.63 0.63
C GLY A 86 3.49 2.61 0.18
N ARG A 87 2.42 2.37 0.94
CA ARG A 87 1.37 1.38 0.60
C ARG A 87 0.64 1.69 -0.72
N PRO A 88 0.01 2.87 -0.91
CA PRO A 88 -0.69 3.19 -2.14
C PRO A 88 0.23 3.16 -3.37
N LEU A 89 1.52 3.50 -3.23
CA LEU A 89 2.49 3.43 -4.33
C LEU A 89 2.67 2.01 -4.87
N ARG A 90 2.46 0.99 -4.06
CA ARG A 90 2.58 -0.42 -4.49
C ARG A 90 1.34 -0.94 -5.20
N LEU A 91 0.18 -0.30 -5.00
CA LEU A 91 -1.07 -0.68 -5.68
C LEU A 91 -0.96 -0.57 -7.20
N ARG A 92 -0.04 0.28 -7.72
CA ARG A 92 0.27 0.37 -9.14
C ARG A 92 0.66 -0.98 -9.75
N TRP A 93 1.29 -1.87 -8.98
CA TRP A 93 1.63 -3.21 -9.46
C TRP A 93 0.37 -4.02 -9.72
N LEU A 94 -0.58 -4.04 -8.79
CA LEU A 94 -1.86 -4.73 -8.99
C LEU A 94 -2.63 -4.14 -10.17
N TRP A 95 -2.62 -2.80 -10.31
CA TRP A 95 -3.22 -2.12 -11.45
C TRP A 95 -2.59 -2.53 -12.79
N PHE A 96 -1.26 -2.46 -12.91
CA PHE A 96 -0.57 -2.82 -14.17
C PHE A 96 -0.68 -4.30 -14.50
N LYS A 97 -0.80 -5.18 -13.51
CA LYS A 97 -1.06 -6.61 -13.72
C LYS A 97 -2.36 -6.78 -14.50
N TRP A 98 -3.33 -5.92 -14.19
CA TRP A 98 -4.61 -5.92 -14.85
C TRP A 98 -4.51 -5.26 -16.23
N ILE A 99 -4.02 -4.03 -16.35
CA ILE A 99 -4.05 -3.29 -17.63
C ILE A 99 -3.12 -3.88 -18.69
N ASP A 100 -1.98 -4.43 -18.29
CA ASP A 100 -0.91 -4.84 -19.20
C ASP A 100 -0.33 -6.20 -18.77
N PRO A 101 -1.02 -7.31 -19.09
CA PRO A 101 -0.60 -8.65 -18.69
C PRO A 101 0.71 -9.11 -19.36
N GLY A 102 1.18 -8.38 -20.39
CA GLY A 102 2.42 -8.70 -21.10
C GLY A 102 3.70 -8.25 -20.38
N ARG A 103 3.59 -7.53 -19.25
CA ARG A 103 4.77 -7.05 -18.53
C ARG A 103 5.59 -8.21 -17.95
N PRO A 104 6.94 -8.17 -18.01
CA PRO A 104 7.79 -9.30 -17.62
C PRO A 104 7.63 -9.82 -16.19
N TRP A 105 7.17 -8.97 -15.27
CA TRP A 105 6.96 -9.34 -13.86
C TRP A 105 5.58 -9.95 -13.60
N VAL A 106 4.65 -9.89 -14.56
CA VAL A 106 3.32 -10.51 -14.42
C VAL A 106 3.51 -12.02 -14.35
N GLY A 107 3.06 -12.62 -13.24
CA GLY A 107 3.30 -14.04 -12.91
C GLY A 107 4.32 -14.25 -11.79
N THR A 108 5.11 -13.23 -11.45
CA THR A 108 5.92 -13.21 -10.22
C THR A 108 5.10 -12.71 -9.03
N SER A 109 5.66 -12.79 -7.82
CA SER A 109 5.06 -12.21 -6.61
C SER A 109 5.37 -10.70 -6.55
N PRO A 110 4.40 -9.80 -6.81
CA PRO A 110 4.62 -8.37 -6.68
C PRO A 110 4.93 -8.02 -5.21
N PRO A 111 5.55 -6.85 -4.92
CA PRO A 111 5.88 -6.43 -3.56
C PRO A 111 4.66 -6.01 -2.72
N CYS A 112 3.49 -6.63 -2.91
CA CYS A 112 2.24 -6.35 -2.21
C CYS A 112 1.99 -7.40 -1.12
N ASP A 113 1.50 -6.97 0.04
CA ASP A 113 0.97 -7.87 1.06
C ASP A 113 -0.56 -7.98 1.01
N SER A 114 -1.15 -8.83 1.84
CA SER A 114 -2.61 -9.01 1.93
C SER A 114 -3.36 -7.73 2.29
N PHE A 115 -2.70 -6.80 3.00
CA PHE A 115 -3.28 -5.50 3.32
C PHE A 115 -3.27 -4.60 2.08
N ASP A 116 -2.20 -4.59 1.29
CA ASP A 116 -2.15 -3.87 0.02
C ASP A 116 -3.19 -4.43 -0.96
N GLU A 117 -3.40 -5.75 -1.01
CA GLU A 117 -4.48 -6.37 -1.79
C GLU A 117 -5.86 -5.92 -1.31
N ALA A 118 -6.11 -5.89 0.00
CA ALA A 118 -7.36 -5.40 0.56
C ALA A 118 -7.60 -3.92 0.25
N LEU A 119 -6.56 -3.10 0.36
CA LEU A 119 -6.61 -1.68 -0.01
C LEU A 119 -6.92 -1.51 -1.51
N PHE A 120 -6.32 -2.31 -2.38
CA PHE A 120 -6.62 -2.30 -3.81
C PHE A 120 -8.09 -2.60 -4.07
N ARG A 121 -8.64 -3.67 -3.47
CA ARG A 121 -10.06 -4.04 -3.61
C ARG A 121 -11.00 -2.93 -3.13
N ALA A 122 -10.69 -2.33 -1.98
CA ALA A 122 -11.50 -1.25 -1.41
C ALA A 122 -11.47 0.04 -2.27
N SER A 123 -10.43 0.22 -3.08
CA SER A 123 -10.21 1.43 -3.89
C SER A 123 -10.57 1.30 -5.36
N THR A 124 -10.91 0.10 -5.83
CA THR A 124 -11.20 -0.17 -7.25
C THR A 124 -12.58 -0.80 -7.42
N VAL A 125 -13.17 -0.62 -8.60
CA VAL A 125 -14.43 -1.27 -9.00
C VAL A 125 -14.17 -2.01 -10.30
N VAL A 126 -14.59 -3.28 -10.38
CA VAL A 126 -14.42 -4.09 -11.59
C VAL A 126 -15.74 -4.20 -12.32
N THR A 127 -15.82 -3.60 -13.50
CA THR A 127 -16.94 -3.80 -14.43
C THR A 127 -16.72 -5.09 -15.22
N VAL A 128 -17.67 -6.02 -15.14
CA VAL A 128 -17.55 -7.35 -15.74
C VAL A 128 -18.16 -7.35 -17.14
N GLU A 129 -17.36 -7.81 -18.11
CA GLU A 129 -17.84 -8.19 -19.43
C GLU A 129 -17.93 -9.73 -19.53
N ASN A 130 -16.89 -10.38 -20.07
CA ASN A 130 -16.85 -11.84 -20.25
C ASN A 130 -16.46 -12.62 -18.98
N GLY A 131 -16.02 -11.94 -17.91
CA GLY A 131 -15.66 -12.55 -16.63
C GLY A 131 -14.44 -13.50 -16.63
N LEU A 132 -13.67 -13.58 -17.72
CA LEU A 132 -12.51 -14.48 -17.82
C LEU A 132 -11.28 -13.97 -17.04
N LYS A 133 -11.13 -12.64 -16.95
CA LYS A 133 -10.01 -11.98 -16.27
C LYS A 133 -10.30 -11.71 -14.79
N THR A 134 -11.57 -11.51 -14.46
CA THR A 134 -12.04 -11.21 -13.10
C THR A 134 -12.06 -12.50 -12.29
N THR A 135 -11.44 -12.50 -11.13
CA THR A 135 -11.51 -13.57 -10.13
C THR A 135 -12.78 -13.43 -9.28
N PHE A 136 -13.43 -14.56 -8.96
CA PHE A 136 -14.70 -14.52 -8.23
C PHE A 136 -14.55 -13.90 -6.84
N TRP A 137 -13.57 -14.34 -6.03
CA TRP A 137 -13.49 -13.93 -4.62
C TRP A 137 -12.74 -12.62 -4.37
N HIS A 138 -11.75 -12.30 -5.22
CA HIS A 138 -10.78 -11.25 -4.92
C HIS A 138 -11.02 -9.94 -5.68
N ASP A 139 -11.87 -9.91 -6.69
CA ASP A 139 -12.13 -8.68 -7.45
C ASP A 139 -13.44 -8.02 -7.04
N SER A 140 -13.46 -6.69 -7.07
CA SER A 140 -14.57 -5.85 -6.61
C SER A 140 -15.69 -5.71 -7.66
N TRP A 141 -16.18 -6.85 -8.15
CA TRP A 141 -17.18 -6.90 -9.22
C TRP A 141 -18.63 -6.88 -8.73
N LEU A 142 -18.88 -7.24 -7.46
CA LEU A 142 -20.23 -7.31 -6.91
C LEU A 142 -20.62 -5.97 -6.30
N SER A 143 -21.23 -5.08 -7.10
CA SER A 143 -21.57 -3.71 -6.70
C SER A 143 -20.37 -2.92 -6.13
N GLY A 144 -19.20 -3.08 -6.75
CA GLY A 144 -17.96 -2.44 -6.29
C GLY A 144 -17.34 -3.06 -5.04
N LYS A 145 -17.79 -4.23 -4.61
CA LYS A 145 -17.21 -4.99 -3.49
C LYS A 145 -16.80 -6.38 -3.93
N ALA A 146 -15.75 -6.91 -3.30
CA ALA A 146 -15.33 -8.29 -3.56
C ALA A 146 -16.12 -9.25 -2.65
N PRO A 147 -16.51 -10.44 -3.13
CA PRO A 147 -17.24 -11.41 -2.31
C PRO A 147 -16.54 -11.80 -1.00
N ILE A 148 -15.21 -11.81 -0.96
CA ILE A 148 -14.45 -12.04 0.28
C ILE A 148 -14.73 -10.98 1.36
N ASP A 149 -14.96 -9.73 0.95
CA ASP A 149 -15.20 -8.62 1.87
C ASP A 149 -16.68 -8.57 2.32
N ILE A 150 -17.59 -9.18 1.55
CA ILE A 150 -19.03 -9.29 1.89
C ILE A 150 -19.28 -10.49 2.82
N ALA A 151 -18.66 -11.63 2.52
CA ALA A 151 -18.86 -12.88 3.23
C ALA A 151 -17.52 -13.49 3.68
N PRO A 152 -16.81 -12.87 4.64
CA PRO A 152 -15.47 -13.31 5.05
C PRO A 152 -15.48 -14.71 5.70
N ASN A 153 -16.59 -15.10 6.34
CA ASN A 153 -16.74 -16.43 6.94
C ASN A 153 -16.99 -17.53 5.90
N LEU A 154 -17.47 -17.16 4.70
CA LEU A 154 -17.76 -18.08 3.62
C LEU A 154 -16.49 -18.40 2.81
N TYR A 155 -15.61 -17.42 2.66
CA TYR A 155 -14.37 -17.54 1.90
C TYR A 155 -13.45 -18.70 2.36
N PRO A 156 -13.24 -18.98 3.66
CA PRO A 156 -12.52 -20.15 4.14
C PRO A 156 -13.06 -21.46 3.58
N LEU A 157 -14.38 -21.56 3.45
CA LEU A 157 -15.13 -22.77 3.06
C LEU A 157 -15.20 -22.95 1.54
N ALA A 158 -14.96 -21.89 0.78
CA ALA A 158 -15.03 -21.92 -0.67
C ALA A 158 -13.96 -22.81 -1.31
N TRP A 159 -14.37 -23.58 -2.32
CA TRP A 159 -13.47 -24.41 -3.12
C TRP A 159 -12.92 -23.61 -4.32
N ARG A 160 -11.64 -23.78 -4.67
CA ARG A 160 -10.99 -23.14 -5.84
C ARG A 160 -11.13 -21.61 -5.89
N LYS A 161 -10.50 -20.93 -4.93
CA LYS A 161 -10.61 -19.46 -4.68
C LYS A 161 -10.06 -18.56 -5.79
N ASN A 162 -9.11 -19.06 -6.58
CA ASN A 162 -8.41 -18.30 -7.63
C ASN A 162 -8.99 -18.53 -9.05
N LYS A 163 -10.28 -18.85 -9.16
CA LYS A 163 -10.93 -19.14 -10.44
C LYS A 163 -11.62 -17.92 -11.05
N PRO A 164 -11.70 -17.85 -12.39
CA PRO A 164 -12.35 -16.75 -13.07
C PRO A 164 -13.85 -16.75 -12.79
N LEU A 165 -14.43 -15.55 -12.82
CA LEU A 165 -15.82 -15.28 -12.53
C LEU A 165 -16.76 -16.05 -13.47
N SER A 166 -16.40 -16.13 -14.75
CA SER A 166 -17.18 -16.88 -15.75
C SER A 166 -17.30 -18.37 -15.43
N GLU A 167 -16.20 -19.02 -15.01
CA GLU A 167 -16.21 -20.43 -14.58
C GLU A 167 -17.02 -20.61 -13.29
N GLN A 168 -16.87 -19.68 -12.35
CA GLN A 168 -17.48 -19.76 -11.02
C GLN A 168 -19.00 -19.54 -11.03
N LEU A 169 -19.50 -18.64 -11.88
CA LEU A 169 -20.94 -18.42 -12.05
C LEU A 169 -21.62 -19.56 -12.84
N THR A 170 -20.89 -20.23 -13.72
CA THR A 170 -21.42 -21.37 -14.48
C THR A 170 -21.80 -22.50 -13.51
N ASN A 171 -23.08 -22.91 -13.54
CA ASN A 171 -23.66 -23.95 -12.67
C ASN A 171 -23.43 -23.70 -11.17
N LEU A 172 -23.32 -22.44 -10.74
CA LEU A 172 -23.04 -22.07 -9.35
C LEU A 172 -21.82 -22.82 -8.78
N SER A 173 -20.79 -23.06 -9.61
CA SER A 173 -19.66 -23.92 -9.24
C SER A 173 -18.86 -23.41 -8.05
N TRP A 174 -18.96 -22.12 -7.73
CA TRP A 174 -18.41 -21.51 -6.51
C TRP A 174 -18.98 -22.10 -5.21
N THR A 175 -20.23 -22.58 -5.24
CA THR A 175 -20.89 -23.19 -4.09
C THR A 175 -20.40 -24.61 -3.82
N ARG A 176 -19.70 -25.27 -4.74
CA ARG A 176 -19.29 -26.70 -4.64
C ARG A 176 -18.57 -27.07 -3.35
N GLY A 177 -17.83 -26.14 -2.74
CA GLY A 177 -17.17 -26.35 -1.45
C GLY A 177 -18.15 -26.42 -0.27
N LEU A 178 -19.30 -25.76 -0.38
CA LEU A 178 -20.32 -25.65 0.67
C LEU A 178 -21.16 -26.93 0.79
N TRP A 179 -21.46 -27.59 -0.33
CA TRP A 179 -22.22 -28.86 -0.34
C TRP A 179 -21.51 -30.00 0.39
N ARG A 180 -20.19 -29.90 0.65
CA ARG A 180 -19.46 -30.88 1.47
C ARG A 180 -19.78 -30.78 2.97
N MET A 181 -20.50 -29.74 3.39
CA MET A 181 -20.88 -29.53 4.79
C MET A 181 -22.19 -30.23 5.18
N GLU A 182 -23.04 -30.60 4.21
CA GLU A 182 -24.31 -31.31 4.48
C GLU A 182 -24.12 -32.79 4.83
N THR A 183 -22.89 -33.30 4.79
CA THR A 183 -22.56 -34.72 5.03
C THR A 183 -22.02 -35.03 6.44
N ILE A 184 -22.38 -34.24 7.47
CA ILE A 184 -22.13 -34.58 8.89
C ILE A 184 -23.45 -34.62 9.64
#